data_AF-A0A940VP98-F1
#
_entry.id   AF-A0A940VP98-F1
#
_cell.length_a   1.000
_cell.length_b   1.000
_cell.length_c   1.000
_cell.angle_alpha   90.00
_cell.angle_beta   90.00
_cell.angle_gamma   90.00
#
_symmetry.space_group_name_H-M   'P 1'
#
loop_
_entity.id
_entity.type
_entity.pdbx_description
1 polymer ?
#
loop_
_entity_poly.entity_id
_entity_poly.type
_entity_poly.pdbx_seq_one_letter_code
_entity_poly.pdbx_strand_id
1 'polypeptide(L)'
;MSNFHQNNPCCWDYDVCEYNELGSISKEEEHLRNQLRLLWEQHIYWTRLTIIGIADDSPDLAFTTKRLLRNANDFALAFKPFYGTKAAGEFGELIKDHLVIAANLVKAAKAGNKKAAADAEKLWYENADQIAYFLNRINCYWDLKEMTAMWHKHLALTKNEAVATLSGKYAESIALFDEIENQALMMADMFTNGIIAQFPAMFAC
;
A
#
# COMPACT_ATOMS: atom_id res chain seq x y z
N MET A 1 28.87 9.58 -27.41
CA MET A 1 28.05 8.70 -26.55
C MET A 1 28.23 9.22 -25.14
N SER A 2 27.32 10.09 -24.68
CA SER A 2 27.43 10.78 -23.40
C SER A 2 26.84 9.92 -22.28
N ASN A 3 27.64 9.76 -21.22
CA ASN A 3 27.29 9.12 -19.96
C ASN A 3 25.98 9.67 -19.38
N PHE A 4 24.99 8.80 -19.22
CA PHE A 4 23.88 8.97 -18.30
C PHE A 4 24.15 8.09 -17.07
N HIS A 5 25.09 8.51 -16.23
CA HIS A 5 25.00 8.16 -14.81
C HIS A 5 23.92 9.07 -14.21
N GLN A 6 22.68 8.62 -14.27
CA GLN A 6 21.62 9.21 -13.46
C GLN A 6 21.94 8.88 -12.00
N ASN A 7 22.07 9.94 -11.22
CA ASN A 7 22.24 9.94 -9.77
C ASN A 7 21.21 9.02 -9.10
N ASN A 8 21.56 7.75 -8.89
CA ASN A 8 20.78 6.84 -8.08
C ASN A 8 21.30 6.96 -6.63
N PRO A 9 20.53 7.54 -5.70
CA PRO A 9 20.98 7.86 -4.34
C PRO A 9 21.32 6.62 -3.48
N CYS A 10 21.15 5.42 -4.00
CA CYS A 10 21.47 4.16 -3.34
C CYS A 10 22.91 3.65 -3.50
N CYS A 11 23.71 4.22 -4.40
CA CYS A 11 25.06 3.71 -4.69
C CYS A 11 26.15 4.49 -3.93
N TRP A 12 25.92 4.83 -2.66
CA TRP A 12 27.03 5.18 -1.79
C TRP A 12 27.56 3.87 -1.21
N ASP A 13 28.81 3.55 -1.54
CA ASP A 13 29.59 2.49 -0.89
C ASP A 13 29.60 2.75 0.62
N TYR A 14 28.61 2.19 1.32
CA TYR A 14 28.72 1.95 2.74
C TYR A 14 29.19 0.51 2.87
N ASP A 15 30.43 0.37 3.34
CA ASP A 15 31.02 -0.91 3.73
C ASP A 15 29.95 -1.75 4.44
N VAL A 16 29.65 -2.90 3.82
CA VAL A 16 28.65 -3.85 4.30
C VAL A 16 29.09 -4.29 5.70
N CYS A 17 28.38 -3.86 6.74
CA CYS A 17 28.54 -4.43 8.06
C CYS A 17 28.29 -5.94 7.94
N GLU A 18 29.32 -6.73 8.23
CA GLU A 18 29.22 -8.19 8.33
C GLU A 18 28.06 -8.53 9.28
N TYR A 19 27.06 -9.25 8.75
CA TYR A 19 25.97 -9.83 9.52
C TYR A 19 26.57 -10.76 10.58
N ASN A 20 26.58 -10.32 11.84
CA ASN A 20 27.00 -11.17 12.93
C ASN A 20 25.91 -12.23 13.18
N GLU A 21 26.35 -13.48 13.21
CA GLU A 21 25.54 -14.68 13.37
C GLU A 21 24.70 -14.61 14.67
N LEU A 22 23.39 -14.93 14.56
CA LEU A 22 22.34 -14.91 15.59
C LEU A 22 21.77 -13.50 15.93
N GLY A 23 21.37 -12.74 14.91
CA GLY A 23 20.94 -11.34 15.05
C GLY A 23 19.62 -11.14 15.81
N SER A 24 19.67 -10.49 16.96
CA SER A 24 18.50 -9.91 17.62
C SER A 24 17.94 -8.74 16.80
N ILE A 25 16.62 -8.65 16.66
CA ILE A 25 15.94 -7.50 16.06
C ILE A 25 16.10 -6.28 17.00
N SER A 26 16.50 -5.12 16.48
CA SER A 26 16.55 -3.88 17.27
C SER A 26 15.14 -3.39 17.63
N LYS A 27 15.02 -2.57 18.68
CA LYS A 27 13.71 -2.03 19.09
C LYS A 27 13.11 -1.15 18.00
N GLU A 28 13.96 -0.44 17.28
CA GLU A 28 13.63 0.44 16.17
C GLU A 28 13.10 -0.37 14.98
N GLU A 29 13.73 -1.51 14.67
CA GLU A 29 13.24 -2.42 13.64
C GLU A 29 11.89 -3.05 14.03
N GLU A 30 11.77 -3.56 15.26
CA GLU A 30 10.52 -4.12 15.77
C GLU A 30 9.38 -3.09 15.71
N HIS A 31 9.66 -1.84 16.13
CA HIS A 31 8.70 -0.75 16.08
C HIS A 31 8.23 -0.45 14.65
N LEU A 32 9.16 -0.35 13.69
CA LEU A 32 8.83 -0.11 12.29
C LEU A 32 7.98 -1.24 11.69
N ARG A 33 8.36 -2.50 11.94
CA ARG A 33 7.61 -3.70 11.49
C ARG A 33 6.18 -3.66 12.00
N ASN A 34 6.00 -3.41 13.31
CA ASN A 34 4.68 -3.35 13.92
C ASN A 34 3.87 -2.15 13.42
N GLN A 35 4.49 -0.99 13.23
CA GLN A 35 3.83 0.19 12.70
C GLN A 35 3.31 -0.02 11.28
N LEU A 36 4.13 -0.54 10.37
CA LEU A 36 3.74 -0.75 8.98
C LEU A 36 2.69 -1.86 8.85
N ARG A 37 2.82 -2.96 9.61
CA ARG A 37 1.76 -3.99 9.66
C ARG A 37 0.45 -3.42 10.14
N LEU A 38 0.44 -2.63 11.22
CA LEU A 38 -0.77 -1.96 11.69
C LEU A 38 -1.39 -1.05 10.62
N LEU A 39 -0.58 -0.29 9.87
CA LEU A 39 -1.10 0.60 8.83
C LEU A 39 -1.69 -0.16 7.64
N TRP A 40 -1.07 -1.27 7.23
CA TRP A 40 -1.59 -2.14 6.18
C TRP A 40 -2.85 -2.90 6.61
N GLU A 41 -2.90 -3.39 7.85
CA GLU A 41 -4.11 -3.95 8.42
C GLU A 41 -5.25 -2.92 8.42
N GLN A 42 -4.99 -1.72 8.93
CA GLN A 42 -5.98 -0.65 8.89
C GLN A 42 -6.40 -0.32 7.45
N HIS A 43 -5.47 -0.29 6.50
CA HIS A 43 -5.76 -0.04 5.09
C HIS A 43 -6.82 -1.01 4.57
N ILE A 44 -6.63 -2.31 4.78
CA ILE A 44 -7.56 -3.32 4.25
C ILE A 44 -8.88 -3.39 5.02
N TYR A 45 -8.86 -3.29 6.35
CA TYR A 45 -10.06 -3.38 7.16
C TYR A 45 -10.99 -2.18 6.92
N TRP A 46 -10.44 -0.96 6.85
CA TRP A 46 -11.26 0.21 6.54
C TRP A 46 -11.72 0.24 5.08
N THR A 47 -10.97 -0.38 4.16
CA THR A 47 -11.40 -0.58 2.77
C THR A 47 -12.59 -1.53 2.69
N ARG A 48 -12.49 -2.71 3.33
CA ARG A 48 -13.60 -3.67 3.42
C ARG A 48 -14.86 -3.05 4.03
N LEU A 49 -14.73 -2.35 5.16
CA LEU A 49 -15.86 -1.67 5.80
C LEU A 49 -16.48 -0.60 4.90
N THR A 50 -15.68 0.10 4.11
CA THR A 50 -16.18 1.08 3.13
C THR A 50 -16.88 0.38 1.97
N ILE A 51 -16.36 -0.74 1.46
CA ILE A 51 -16.99 -1.56 0.41
C ILE A 51 -18.36 -2.05 0.87
N ILE A 52 -18.42 -2.66 2.06
CA ILE A 52 -19.68 -3.14 2.66
C ILE A 52 -20.64 -1.97 2.88
N GLY A 53 -20.15 -0.85 3.44
CA GLY A 53 -20.97 0.34 3.64
C GLY A 53 -21.53 0.92 2.33
N ILE A 54 -20.77 0.88 1.23
CA ILE A 54 -21.28 1.23 -0.10
C ILE A 54 -22.33 0.21 -0.54
N ALA A 55 -22.06 -1.09 -0.43
CA ALA A 55 -22.98 -2.14 -0.85
C ALA A 55 -24.35 -2.03 -0.15
N ASP A 56 -24.35 -1.78 1.15
CA ASP A 56 -25.54 -1.81 2.01
C ASP A 56 -26.24 -0.45 2.18
N ASP A 57 -25.73 0.63 1.56
CA ASP A 57 -26.16 2.01 1.82
C ASP A 57 -26.10 2.36 3.31
N SER A 58 -25.02 1.94 3.97
CA SER A 58 -24.88 2.04 5.42
C SER A 58 -24.91 3.50 5.90
N PRO A 59 -25.64 3.82 6.99
CA PRO A 59 -25.67 5.17 7.57
C PRO A 59 -24.31 5.63 8.11
N ASP A 60 -23.38 4.71 8.39
CA ASP A 60 -22.04 5.04 8.89
C ASP A 60 -20.99 5.23 7.78
N LEU A 61 -21.36 5.08 6.50
CA LEU A 61 -20.42 5.09 5.36
C LEU A 61 -19.51 6.33 5.34
N ALA A 62 -20.05 7.50 5.70
CA ALA A 62 -19.25 8.73 5.73
C ALA A 62 -18.14 8.66 6.80
N PHE A 63 -18.39 8.00 7.93
CA PHE A 63 -17.43 7.86 9.03
C PHE A 63 -16.36 6.82 8.70
N THR A 64 -16.75 5.67 8.15
CA THR A 64 -15.80 4.62 7.72
C THR A 64 -14.92 5.13 6.58
N THR A 65 -15.48 5.83 5.59
CA THR A 65 -14.71 6.45 4.50
C THR A 65 -13.72 7.49 5.04
N LYS A 66 -14.14 8.36 5.97
CA LYS A 66 -13.23 9.35 6.58
C LYS A 66 -12.09 8.67 7.33
N ARG A 67 -12.38 7.58 8.04
CA ARG A 67 -11.37 6.80 8.76
C ARG A 67 -10.40 6.08 7.81
N LEU A 68 -10.89 5.59 6.68
CA LEU A 68 -10.08 5.03 5.61
C LEU A 68 -9.13 6.10 5.04
N LEU A 69 -9.65 7.28 4.64
CA LEU A 69 -8.82 8.33 4.05
C LEU A 69 -7.74 8.88 5.00
N ARG A 70 -7.94 8.76 6.33
CA ARG A 70 -6.89 9.07 7.31
C ARG A 70 -5.66 8.17 7.14
N ASN A 71 -5.83 6.92 6.70
CA ASN A 71 -4.74 5.96 6.50
C ASN A 71 -3.65 6.51 5.56
N ALA A 72 -4.04 7.26 4.52
CA ALA A 72 -3.09 7.91 3.62
C ALA A 72 -2.16 8.90 4.34
N ASN A 73 -2.71 9.72 5.25
CA ASN A 73 -1.93 10.63 6.09
C ASN A 73 -1.08 9.86 7.11
N ASP A 74 -1.61 8.79 7.69
CA ASP A 74 -0.90 7.96 8.66
C ASP A 74 0.33 7.29 7.99
N PHE A 75 0.21 6.83 6.74
CA PHE A 75 1.33 6.34 5.91
C PHE A 75 2.36 7.42 5.61
N ALA A 76 1.92 8.62 5.20
CA ALA A 76 2.83 9.75 4.98
C ALA A 76 3.64 10.06 6.26
N LEU A 77 3.00 10.08 7.42
CA LEU A 77 3.67 10.32 8.69
C LEU A 77 4.71 9.22 9.01
N ALA A 78 4.41 7.95 8.73
CA ALA A 78 5.36 6.85 8.91
C ALA A 78 6.57 6.94 7.96
N PHE A 79 6.39 7.45 6.74
CA PHE A 79 7.45 7.61 5.75
C PHE A 79 8.34 8.84 6.01
N LYS A 80 7.81 9.87 6.68
CA LYS A 80 8.48 11.16 6.86
C LYS A 80 9.87 11.10 7.52
N PRO A 81 10.13 10.28 8.57
CA PRO A 81 11.45 10.20 9.19
C PRO A 81 12.54 9.72 8.22
N PHE A 82 12.18 8.90 7.23
CA PHE A 82 13.10 8.27 6.29
C PHE A 82 13.31 9.09 5.02
N TYR A 83 12.22 9.65 4.48
CA TYR A 83 12.20 10.27 3.15
C TYR A 83 11.96 11.78 3.17
N GLY A 84 11.73 12.36 4.36
CA GLY A 84 11.44 13.77 4.53
C GLY A 84 10.03 14.17 4.08
N THR A 85 9.64 15.42 4.37
CA THR A 85 8.27 15.92 4.20
C THR A 85 7.75 15.83 2.76
N LYS A 86 8.58 16.13 1.76
CA LYS A 86 8.14 16.20 0.36
C LYS A 86 7.75 14.82 -0.18
N ALA A 87 8.64 13.83 -0.05
CA ALA A 87 8.39 12.48 -0.54
C ALA A 87 7.26 11.80 0.25
N ALA A 88 7.24 11.95 1.58
CA ALA A 88 6.14 11.47 2.41
C ALA A 88 4.78 12.05 2.00
N GLY A 89 4.71 13.35 1.70
CA GLY A 89 3.49 14.01 1.24
C GLY A 89 3.03 13.51 -0.13
N GLU A 90 3.96 13.33 -1.08
CA GLU A 90 3.66 12.76 -2.40
C GLU A 90 3.10 11.33 -2.29
N PHE A 91 3.71 10.50 -1.44
CA PHE A 91 3.19 9.15 -1.16
C PHE A 91 1.78 9.19 -0.55
N GLY A 92 1.54 10.08 0.41
CA GLY A 92 0.23 10.26 1.03
C GLY A 92 -0.86 10.62 0.03
N GLU A 93 -0.60 11.54 -0.91
CA GLU A 93 -1.57 11.89 -1.94
C GLU A 93 -1.82 10.73 -2.91
N LEU A 94 -0.77 9.98 -3.31
CA LEU A 94 -0.94 8.80 -4.16
C LEU A 94 -1.84 7.73 -3.51
N ILE A 95 -1.66 7.46 -2.20
CA ILE A 95 -2.51 6.53 -1.45
C ILE A 95 -3.92 7.08 -1.24
N LYS A 96 -4.08 8.39 -1.04
CA LYS A 96 -5.41 9.00 -0.94
C LYS A 96 -6.18 8.88 -2.25
N ASP A 97 -5.55 9.17 -3.39
CA ASP A 97 -6.13 8.98 -4.71
C ASP A 97 -6.50 7.51 -4.94
N HIS A 98 -5.61 6.58 -4.56
CA HIS A 98 -5.86 5.14 -4.60
C HIS A 98 -7.20 4.75 -3.94
N LEU A 99 -7.40 5.21 -2.70
CA LEU A 99 -8.58 4.90 -1.90
C LEU A 99 -9.85 5.57 -2.45
N VAL A 100 -9.74 6.81 -2.95
CA VAL A 100 -10.88 7.52 -3.57
C VAL A 100 -11.31 6.84 -4.87
N ILE A 101 -10.36 6.45 -5.72
CA ILE A 101 -10.65 5.75 -6.98
C ILE A 101 -11.31 4.39 -6.70
N ALA A 102 -10.80 3.62 -5.74
CA ALA A 102 -11.41 2.36 -5.31
C ALA A 102 -12.88 2.54 -4.89
N ALA A 103 -13.16 3.54 -4.03
CA ALA A 103 -14.53 3.82 -3.61
C ALA A 103 -15.44 4.22 -4.79
N ASN A 104 -14.92 4.98 -5.76
CA ASN A 104 -15.66 5.37 -6.97
C ASN A 104 -15.95 4.16 -7.88
N LEU A 105 -14.99 3.25 -8.02
CA LEU A 105 -15.17 1.99 -8.74
C LEU A 105 -16.32 1.18 -8.15
N VAL A 106 -16.32 0.99 -6.82
CA VAL A 106 -17.35 0.20 -6.13
C VAL A 106 -18.73 0.86 -6.24
N LYS A 107 -18.81 2.19 -6.10
CA LYS A 107 -20.06 2.96 -6.32
C LYS A 107 -20.58 2.80 -7.75
N ALA A 108 -19.71 2.90 -8.76
CA ALA A 108 -20.09 2.74 -10.15
C ALA A 108 -20.57 1.31 -10.46
N ALA A 109 -19.89 0.30 -9.90
CA ALA A 109 -20.30 -1.10 -10.00
C ALA A 109 -21.66 -1.35 -9.35
N LYS A 110 -21.89 -0.84 -8.13
CA LYS A 110 -23.19 -0.90 -7.45
C LYS A 110 -24.32 -0.28 -8.27
N ALA A 111 -24.06 0.86 -8.90
CA ALA A 111 -25.03 1.54 -9.76
C ALA A 111 -25.28 0.84 -11.11
N GLY A 112 -24.61 -0.29 -11.40
CA GLY A 112 -24.69 -0.98 -12.68
C GLY A 112 -24.03 -0.22 -13.84
N ASN A 113 -23.28 0.85 -13.56
CA ASN A 113 -22.62 1.67 -14.58
C ASN A 113 -21.30 1.04 -15.01
N LYS A 114 -21.41 0.06 -15.92
CA LYS A 114 -20.26 -0.72 -16.42
C LYS A 114 -19.14 0.13 -17.02
N LYS A 115 -19.49 1.22 -17.73
CA LYS A 115 -18.50 2.10 -18.34
C LYS A 115 -17.70 2.85 -17.26
N ALA A 116 -18.39 3.48 -16.32
CA ALA A 116 -17.72 4.21 -15.24
C ALA A 116 -16.89 3.26 -14.34
N ALA A 117 -17.37 2.04 -14.09
CA ALA A 117 -16.61 1.05 -13.33
C ALA A 117 -15.31 0.64 -14.06
N ALA A 118 -15.37 0.39 -15.37
CA ALA A 118 -14.20 0.06 -16.17
C ALA A 118 -13.20 1.22 -16.29
N ASP A 119 -13.69 2.45 -16.47
CA ASP A 119 -12.85 3.65 -16.51
C ASP A 119 -12.16 3.87 -15.15
N ALA A 120 -12.87 3.70 -14.04
CA ALA A 120 -12.32 3.81 -12.69
C ALA A 120 -11.31 2.69 -12.38
N GLU A 121 -11.58 1.45 -12.81
CA GLU A 121 -10.63 0.34 -12.69
C GLU A 121 -9.33 0.63 -13.42
N LYS A 122 -9.39 1.11 -14.66
CA LYS A 122 -8.20 1.49 -15.42
C LYS A 122 -7.37 2.54 -14.67
N LEU A 123 -8.01 3.60 -14.19
CA LEU A 123 -7.36 4.64 -13.39
C LEU A 123 -6.76 4.09 -12.09
N TRP A 124 -7.40 3.09 -11.48
CA TRP A 124 -6.92 2.50 -10.24
C TRP A 124 -5.63 1.71 -10.43
N TYR A 125 -5.53 0.94 -11.51
CA TYR A 125 -4.29 0.25 -11.89
C TYR A 125 -3.19 1.23 -12.33
N GLU A 126 -3.54 2.28 -13.08
CA GLU A 126 -2.59 3.35 -13.43
C GLU A 126 -2.02 4.05 -12.18
N ASN A 127 -2.86 4.29 -11.16
CA ASN A 127 -2.42 4.83 -9.87
C ASN A 127 -1.53 3.83 -9.11
N ALA A 128 -1.82 2.53 -9.15
CA ALA A 128 -0.94 1.51 -8.57
C ALA A 128 0.45 1.48 -9.23
N ASP A 129 0.51 1.65 -10.56
CA ASP A 129 1.78 1.77 -11.29
C ASP A 129 2.55 3.03 -10.89
N GLN A 130 1.86 4.16 -10.69
CA GLN A 130 2.47 5.39 -10.19
C GLN A 130 3.02 5.22 -8.78
N ILE A 131 2.32 4.51 -7.90
CA ILE A 131 2.79 4.19 -6.55
C ILE A 131 4.05 3.31 -6.62
N ALA A 132 4.01 2.23 -7.39
CA ALA A 132 5.17 1.33 -7.54
C ALA A 132 6.39 2.08 -8.09
N TYR A 133 6.20 2.92 -9.11
CA TYR A 133 7.27 3.77 -9.66
C TYR A 133 7.80 4.78 -8.64
N PHE A 134 6.91 5.45 -7.90
CA PHE A 134 7.31 6.38 -6.85
C PHE A 134 8.17 5.70 -5.78
N LEU A 135 7.73 4.52 -5.29
CA LEU A 135 8.42 3.76 -4.26
C LEU A 135 9.81 3.32 -4.75
N ASN A 136 9.90 2.71 -5.93
CA ASN A 136 11.18 2.35 -6.52
C ASN A 136 12.13 3.55 -6.68
N ARG A 137 11.60 4.72 -7.09
CA ARG A 137 12.40 5.95 -7.26
C ARG A 137 13.01 6.45 -5.95
N ILE A 138 12.31 6.32 -4.83
CA ILE A 138 12.80 6.78 -3.52
C ILE A 138 13.63 5.72 -2.80
N ASN A 139 13.49 4.44 -3.17
CA ASN A 139 14.16 3.31 -2.56
C ASN A 139 14.44 2.21 -3.59
N CYS A 140 15.71 2.05 -3.95
CA CYS A 140 16.16 1.04 -4.91
C CYS A 140 15.97 -0.42 -4.47
N TYR A 141 15.77 -0.67 -3.17
CA TYR A 141 15.49 -2.01 -2.65
C TYR A 141 14.06 -2.46 -2.90
N TRP A 142 13.18 -1.55 -3.33
CA TRP A 142 11.87 -1.86 -3.84
C TRP A 142 11.93 -2.00 -5.36
N ASP A 143 12.23 -3.20 -5.85
CA ASP A 143 12.28 -3.49 -7.29
C ASP A 143 10.95 -3.14 -7.97
N LEU A 144 11.01 -2.41 -9.08
CA LEU A 144 9.81 -1.90 -9.75
C LEU A 144 8.87 -3.03 -10.18
N LYS A 145 9.42 -4.12 -10.72
CA LYS A 145 8.61 -5.23 -11.23
C LYS A 145 7.92 -5.97 -10.08
N GLU A 146 8.63 -6.22 -8.99
CA GLU A 146 8.07 -6.85 -7.79
C GLU A 146 7.01 -5.97 -7.13
N MET A 147 7.28 -4.67 -7.00
CA MET A 147 6.32 -3.70 -6.46
C MET A 147 5.06 -3.63 -7.30
N THR A 148 5.18 -3.49 -8.63
CA THR A 148 4.02 -3.47 -9.52
C THR A 148 3.21 -4.76 -9.41
N ALA A 149 3.86 -5.93 -9.43
CA ALA A 149 3.17 -7.21 -9.31
C ALA A 149 2.43 -7.35 -7.98
N MET A 150 3.04 -6.91 -6.88
CA MET A 150 2.45 -6.93 -5.54
C MET A 150 1.21 -6.04 -5.44
N TRP A 151 1.29 -4.80 -5.95
CA TRP A 151 0.14 -3.88 -5.99
C TRP A 151 -0.98 -4.41 -6.90
N HIS A 152 -0.66 -4.91 -8.09
CA HIS A 152 -1.68 -5.49 -8.98
C HIS A 152 -2.39 -6.70 -8.36
N LYS A 153 -1.66 -7.57 -7.65
CA LYS A 153 -2.25 -8.68 -6.92
C LYS A 153 -3.21 -8.19 -5.83
N HIS A 154 -2.82 -7.19 -5.06
CA HIS A 154 -3.69 -6.58 -4.04
C HIS A 154 -4.98 -6.02 -4.66
N LEU A 155 -4.87 -5.30 -5.78
CA LEU A 155 -6.00 -4.70 -6.49
C LEU A 155 -6.97 -5.77 -7.01
N ALA A 156 -6.44 -6.85 -7.59
CA ALA A 156 -7.24 -7.95 -8.10
C ALA A 156 -8.03 -8.65 -6.98
N LEU A 157 -7.40 -8.92 -5.84
CA LEU A 157 -8.06 -9.52 -4.68
C LEU A 157 -9.18 -8.61 -4.13
N THR A 158 -8.88 -7.34 -3.87
CA THR A 158 -9.84 -6.36 -3.36
C THR A 158 -11.01 -6.13 -4.33
N LYS A 159 -10.74 -6.11 -5.65
CA LYS A 159 -11.81 -6.06 -6.66
C LYS A 159 -12.70 -7.29 -6.60
N ASN A 160 -12.11 -8.49 -6.49
CA ASN A 160 -12.89 -9.73 -6.42
C ASN A 160 -13.76 -9.76 -5.16
N GLU A 161 -13.23 -9.33 -4.01
CA GLU A 161 -13.98 -9.19 -2.77
C GLU A 161 -15.16 -8.20 -2.93
N ALA A 162 -14.92 -7.05 -3.56
CA ALA A 162 -15.97 -6.07 -3.83
C ALA A 162 -17.08 -6.65 -4.73
N VAL A 163 -16.71 -7.38 -5.78
CA VAL A 163 -17.66 -8.06 -6.68
C VAL A 163 -18.48 -9.12 -5.92
N ALA A 164 -17.82 -9.95 -5.11
CA ALA A 164 -18.49 -10.96 -4.30
C ALA A 164 -19.48 -10.32 -3.32
N THR A 165 -19.07 -9.23 -2.65
CA THR A 165 -19.90 -8.47 -1.71
C THR A 165 -21.13 -7.88 -2.40
N LEU A 166 -20.95 -7.17 -3.52
CA LEU A 166 -22.05 -6.58 -4.31
C LEU A 166 -23.00 -7.63 -4.91
N SER A 167 -22.50 -8.86 -5.12
CA SER A 167 -23.29 -9.98 -5.66
C SER A 167 -23.95 -10.84 -4.58
N GLY A 168 -23.85 -10.46 -3.30
CA GLY A 168 -24.41 -11.22 -2.17
C GLY A 168 -23.69 -12.54 -1.87
N LYS A 169 -22.49 -12.75 -2.41
CA LYS A 169 -21.67 -13.96 -2.19
C LYS A 169 -20.78 -13.80 -0.97
N TYR A 170 -21.39 -13.65 0.20
CA TYR A 170 -20.68 -13.27 1.42
C TYR A 170 -19.60 -14.27 1.87
N ALA A 171 -19.84 -15.57 1.71
CA ALA A 171 -18.84 -16.59 2.04
C ALA A 171 -17.57 -16.46 1.17
N GLU A 172 -17.74 -16.16 -0.13
CA GLU A 172 -16.63 -15.91 -1.06
C GLU A 172 -15.90 -14.60 -0.70
N SER A 173 -16.66 -13.54 -0.37
CA SER A 173 -16.09 -12.27 0.10
C SER A 173 -15.26 -12.42 1.38
N ILE A 174 -15.67 -13.26 2.33
CA ILE A 174 -14.91 -13.52 3.56
C ILE A 174 -13.63 -14.29 3.23
N ALA A 175 -13.70 -15.36 2.43
CA ALA A 175 -12.52 -16.13 2.06
C ALA A 175 -11.48 -15.29 1.28
N LEU A 176 -11.95 -14.41 0.38
CA LEU A 176 -11.06 -13.47 -0.32
C LEU A 176 -10.42 -12.47 0.63
N PHE A 177 -11.10 -12.08 1.71
CA PHE A 177 -10.53 -11.18 2.69
C PHE A 177 -9.39 -11.81 3.49
N ASP A 178 -9.46 -13.11 3.80
CA ASP A 178 -8.33 -13.84 4.39
C ASP A 178 -7.09 -13.80 3.48
N GLU A 179 -7.27 -13.87 2.15
CA GLU A 179 -6.18 -13.70 1.18
C GLU A 179 -5.65 -12.25 1.15
N ILE A 180 -6.54 -11.26 1.27
CA ILE A 180 -6.18 -9.83 1.31
C ILE A 180 -5.37 -9.52 2.58
N GLU A 181 -5.74 -10.07 3.74
CA GLU A 181 -5.02 -9.92 5.00
C GLU A 181 -3.59 -10.46 4.90
N ASN A 182 -3.45 -11.69 4.43
CA ASN A 182 -2.12 -12.27 4.18
C ASN A 182 -1.30 -11.42 3.20
N GLN A 183 -1.92 -10.95 2.11
CA GLN A 183 -1.24 -10.09 1.14
C GLN A 183 -0.82 -8.75 1.77
N ALA A 184 -1.64 -8.13 2.62
CA ALA A 184 -1.34 -6.88 3.29
C ALA A 184 -0.14 -7.02 4.25
N LEU A 185 -0.04 -8.14 4.98
CA LEU A 185 1.12 -8.44 5.80
C LEU A 185 2.40 -8.60 4.95
N MET A 186 2.31 -9.26 3.79
CA MET A 186 3.44 -9.34 2.86
C MET A 186 3.84 -7.95 2.32
N MET A 187 2.87 -7.08 2.01
CA MET A 187 3.14 -5.70 1.59
C MET A 187 3.83 -4.92 2.70
N ALA A 188 3.36 -5.05 3.95
CA ALA A 188 4.00 -4.43 5.10
C ALA A 188 5.46 -4.86 5.25
N ASP A 189 5.73 -6.16 5.13
CA ASP A 189 7.08 -6.70 5.28
C ASP A 189 8.02 -6.23 4.15
N MET A 190 7.52 -6.17 2.91
CA MET A 190 8.29 -5.61 1.78
C MET A 190 8.64 -4.13 2.01
N PHE A 191 7.69 -3.35 2.52
CA PHE A 191 7.94 -1.96 2.88
C PHE A 191 8.98 -1.83 3.99
N THR A 192 8.83 -2.61 5.07
CA THR A 192 9.79 -2.57 6.17
C THR A 192 11.19 -2.97 5.72
N ASN A 193 11.31 -4.08 4.99
CA ASN A 193 12.61 -4.60 4.55
C ASN A 193 13.34 -3.60 3.64
N GLY A 194 12.63 -2.94 2.72
CA GLY A 194 13.25 -1.91 1.88
C GLY A 194 13.73 -0.69 2.69
N ILE A 195 12.96 -0.22 3.67
CA ILE A 195 13.38 0.90 4.53
C ILE A 195 14.62 0.53 5.34
N ILE A 196 14.64 -0.66 5.93
CA ILE A 196 15.79 -1.14 6.73
C ILE A 196 17.04 -1.25 5.85
N ALA A 197 16.90 -1.84 4.65
CA ALA A 197 18.01 -2.00 3.72
C ALA A 197 18.59 -0.66 3.25
N GLN A 198 17.76 0.36 3.08
CA GLN A 198 18.20 1.69 2.68
C GLN A 198 18.82 2.50 3.82
N PHE A 199 18.39 2.26 5.07
CA PHE A 199 18.83 3.03 6.24
C PHE A 199 19.35 2.16 7.39
N PRO A 200 20.34 1.28 7.16
CA PRO A 200 20.76 0.27 8.15
C PRO A 200 21.25 0.88 9.46
N ALA A 201 21.87 2.07 9.41
CA ALA A 201 22.36 2.77 10.59
C ALA A 201 21.26 3.21 11.58
N MET A 202 19.99 3.30 11.13
CA MET A 202 18.85 3.60 12.01
C MET A 202 18.31 2.37 12.75
N PHE A 203 18.78 1.17 12.40
CA PHE A 203 18.26 -0.10 12.92
C PHE A 203 19.33 -1.02 13.50
N ALA A 204 20.59 -0.59 13.54
CA ALA A 204 21.66 -1.35 14.19
C ALA A 204 21.43 -1.45 15.70
N CYS A 205 21.82 -2.60 16.29
CA CYS A 205 21.78 -2.84 17.74
C CYS A 205 22.94 -2.17 18.48
#